data_AF-X1M325-F1
#
_entry.id   AF-X1M325-F1
#
_cell.length_a   1.000
_cell.length_b   1.000
_cell.length_c   1.000
_cell.angle_alpha   90.00
_cell.angle_beta   90.00
_cell.angle_gamma   90.00
#
_symmetry.space_group_name_H-M   'P 1'
#
loop_
_entity.id
_entity.type
_entity.pdbx_description
1 polymer ?
#
loop_
_entity_poly.entity_id
_entity_poly.type
_entity_poly.pdbx_seq_one_letter_code
_entity_poly.pdbx_strand_id
1 'polypeptide(L)'
;MKKNIIFKAVFLFAVSMILISSVYASPIHLKLATTTSTENSGLLEVLLPPFEENFGIKVDVIAVGTGKALALGENGDVDVVLVHARAAEDKFIGEGHGVNRRDVMFNDFIILGPLNDPAEIKRESNVTLALKKIADCNAYFVSRGDDSGTHKKEKSLW
;
A
#
# COMPACT_ATOMS: atom_id res chain seq x y z
N MET A 1 -62.98 7.40 -26.36
CA MET A 1 -62.15 8.36 -25.59
C MET A 1 -61.43 7.73 -24.38
N LYS A 2 -62.11 7.01 -23.47
CA LYS A 2 -61.46 6.45 -22.25
C LYS A 2 -60.32 5.44 -22.48
N LYS A 3 -60.41 4.57 -23.50
CA LYS A 3 -59.34 3.60 -23.83
C LYS A 3 -58.01 4.27 -24.22
N ASN A 4 -58.05 5.41 -24.92
CA ASN A 4 -56.84 6.14 -25.34
C ASN A 4 -56.17 6.85 -24.17
N ILE A 5 -56.93 7.21 -23.13
CA ILE A 5 -56.40 7.83 -21.91
C ILE A 5 -55.65 6.79 -21.07
N ILE A 6 -56.23 5.58 -20.92
CA ILE A 6 -55.59 4.47 -20.20
C ILE A 6 -54.30 4.05 -20.91
N PHE A 7 -54.33 3.93 -22.24
CA PHE A 7 -53.14 3.58 -23.02
C PHE A 7 -52.02 4.62 -22.88
N LYS A 8 -52.35 5.92 -22.94
CA LYS A 8 -51.38 7.00 -22.71
C LYS A 8 -50.82 7.00 -21.29
N ALA A 9 -51.64 6.73 -20.29
CA ALA A 9 -51.20 6.66 -18.89
C ALA A 9 -50.25 5.48 -18.65
N VAL A 10 -50.56 4.30 -19.20
CA VAL A 10 -49.70 3.11 -19.12
C VAL A 10 -48.39 3.34 -19.87
N PHE A 11 -48.44 3.97 -21.05
CA PHE A 11 -47.24 4.32 -21.80
C PHE A 11 -46.35 5.32 -21.04
N LEU A 12 -46.94 6.36 -20.45
CA LEU A 12 -46.21 7.35 -19.67
C LEU A 12 -45.60 6.75 -18.40
N PHE A 13 -46.31 5.80 -17.75
CA PHE A 13 -45.80 5.06 -16.60
C PHE A 13 -44.64 4.13 -16.97
N ALA A 14 -44.73 3.42 -18.10
CA ALA A 14 -43.65 2.57 -18.59
C ALA A 14 -42.39 3.36 -18.95
N VAL A 15 -42.55 4.52 -19.61
CA VAL A 15 -41.43 5.43 -19.90
C VAL A 15 -40.81 5.98 -18.62
N SER A 16 -41.62 6.33 -17.61
CA SER A 16 -41.15 6.76 -16.30
C SER A 16 -40.33 5.67 -15.59
N MET A 17 -40.78 4.41 -15.62
CA MET A 17 -40.02 3.29 -15.03
C MET A 17 -38.69 3.04 -15.72
N ILE A 18 -38.59 3.23 -17.04
CA ILE A 18 -37.33 3.09 -17.80
C ILE A 18 -36.35 4.23 -17.45
N LEU A 19 -36.84 5.43 -17.15
CA LEU A 19 -36.00 6.57 -16.77
C LEU A 19 -35.47 6.46 -15.32
N ILE A 20 -36.16 5.72 -14.44
CA ILE A 20 -35.75 5.52 -13.04
C ILE A 20 -34.64 4.44 -12.90
N SER A 21 -34.56 3.49 -13.83
CA SER A 21 -33.59 2.38 -13.78
C SER A 21 -32.16 2.73 -14.18
N SER A 22 -31.85 4.03 -14.39
CA SER A 22 -30.51 4.49 -14.81
C SER A 22 -29.71 5.22 -13.73
N VAL A 23 -30.20 5.30 -12.49
CA VAL A 23 -29.41 5.85 -11.37
C VAL A 23 -28.48 4.78 -10.82
N TYR A 24 -27.46 4.41 -11.60
CA TYR A 24 -26.28 3.78 -11.04
C TYR A 24 -25.43 4.90 -10.43
N ALA A 25 -25.38 4.95 -9.09
CA ALA A 25 -24.42 5.80 -8.42
C ALA A 25 -23.01 5.38 -8.88
N SER A 26 -22.22 6.34 -9.37
CA SER A 26 -20.81 6.07 -9.64
C SER A 26 -20.16 5.51 -8.38
N PRO A 27 -19.29 4.50 -8.49
CA PRO A 27 -18.59 3.96 -7.32
C PRO A 27 -17.91 5.09 -6.57
N ILE A 28 -17.94 5.04 -5.24
CA ILE A 28 -17.16 5.97 -4.44
C ILE A 28 -15.69 5.63 -4.66
N HIS A 29 -14.86 6.62 -4.93
CA HIS A 29 -13.42 6.45 -5.10
C HIS A 29 -12.69 6.84 -3.81
N LEU A 30 -11.75 5.99 -3.40
CA LEU A 30 -10.80 6.23 -2.32
C LEU A 30 -9.40 6.34 -2.93
N LYS A 31 -8.76 7.50 -2.79
CA LYS A 31 -7.41 7.74 -3.30
C LYS A 31 -6.36 7.29 -2.28
N LEU A 32 -5.48 6.41 -2.71
CA LEU A 32 -4.41 5.85 -1.90
C LEU A 32 -3.04 6.30 -2.45
N ALA A 33 -2.27 7.08 -1.68
CA ALA A 33 -0.84 7.25 -1.95
C ALA A 33 -0.04 6.13 -1.28
N THR A 34 0.81 5.46 -2.05
CA THR A 34 1.67 4.37 -1.55
C THR A 34 3.10 4.48 -2.10
N THR A 35 3.97 3.57 -1.66
CA THR A 35 5.33 3.50 -2.18
C THR A 35 5.46 2.59 -3.40
N THR A 36 6.35 2.92 -4.33
CA THR A 36 6.66 2.04 -5.48
C THR A 36 7.08 0.63 -5.05
N SER A 37 7.78 0.47 -3.92
CA SER A 37 8.14 -0.86 -3.41
C SER A 37 6.94 -1.64 -2.87
N THR A 38 5.93 -0.95 -2.31
CA THR A 38 4.67 -1.58 -1.89
C THR A 38 3.87 -2.04 -3.10
N GLU A 39 3.77 -1.20 -4.12
CA GLU A 39 3.11 -1.56 -5.38
C GLU A 39 3.76 -2.80 -6.02
N ASN A 40 5.09 -2.75 -6.20
CA ASN A 40 5.85 -3.83 -6.84
C ASN A 40 5.86 -5.14 -6.04
N SER A 41 5.39 -5.14 -4.79
CA SER A 41 5.26 -6.38 -4.00
C SER A 41 4.07 -7.25 -4.43
N GLY A 42 3.11 -6.68 -5.18
CA GLY A 42 1.84 -7.33 -5.52
C GLY A 42 0.83 -7.35 -4.37
N LEU A 43 1.14 -6.75 -3.21
CA LEU A 43 0.24 -6.74 -2.06
C LEU A 43 -1.13 -6.13 -2.38
N LEU A 44 -1.16 -5.00 -3.08
CA LEU A 44 -2.41 -4.28 -3.37
C LEU A 44 -3.28 -5.05 -4.36
N GLU A 45 -2.69 -5.80 -5.28
CA GLU A 45 -3.43 -6.68 -6.20
C GLU A 45 -4.22 -7.76 -5.45
N VAL A 46 -3.75 -8.17 -4.26
CA VAL A 46 -4.41 -9.15 -3.40
C VAL A 46 -5.44 -8.51 -2.48
N LEU A 47 -5.13 -7.34 -1.91
CA LEU A 47 -5.98 -6.71 -0.89
C LEU A 47 -7.14 -5.90 -1.47
N LEU A 48 -6.94 -5.23 -2.60
CA LEU A 48 -7.94 -4.32 -3.15
C LEU A 48 -9.17 -5.07 -3.67
N PRO A 49 -9.08 -6.14 -4.48
CA PRO A 49 -10.28 -6.81 -5.00
C PRO A 49 -11.32 -7.21 -3.92
N PRO A 50 -10.95 -7.91 -2.82
CA PRO A 50 -11.92 -8.24 -1.78
C PRO A 50 -12.38 -7.00 -0.98
N PHE A 51 -11.57 -5.95 -0.87
CA PHE A 51 -12.02 -4.69 -0.27
C PHE A 51 -13.09 -4.02 -1.15
N GLU A 52 -12.83 -3.87 -2.45
CA GLU A 52 -13.76 -3.24 -3.38
C GLU A 52 -15.08 -4.01 -3.49
N GLU A 53 -15.02 -5.35 -3.48
CA GLU A 53 -16.20 -6.21 -3.51
C GLU A 53 -17.07 -6.06 -2.25
N ASN A 54 -16.44 -6.03 -1.06
CA ASN A 54 -17.17 -5.96 0.21
C ASN A 54 -17.77 -4.58 0.48
N PHE A 55 -17.10 -3.51 0.04
CA PHE A 55 -17.50 -2.14 0.39
C PHE A 55 -18.10 -1.35 -0.78
N GLY A 56 -17.98 -1.83 -2.02
CA GLY A 56 -18.45 -1.10 -3.20
C GLY A 56 -17.67 0.20 -3.47
N ILE A 57 -16.45 0.30 -2.95
CA ILE A 57 -15.56 1.46 -3.07
C ILE A 57 -14.43 1.09 -4.02
N LYS A 58 -14.13 1.93 -5.00
CA LYS A 58 -12.97 1.79 -5.89
C LYS A 58 -11.74 2.46 -5.27
N VAL A 59 -10.57 1.83 -5.38
CA VAL A 59 -9.33 2.39 -4.83
C VAL A 59 -8.39 2.84 -5.95
N ASP A 60 -8.15 4.15 -6.02
CA ASP A 60 -7.25 4.75 -6.99
C ASP A 60 -5.84 4.84 -6.37
N VAL A 61 -4.90 4.02 -6.87
CA VAL A 61 -3.55 3.91 -6.32
C VAL A 61 -2.57 4.86 -7.01
N ILE A 62 -1.80 5.61 -6.21
CA ILE A 62 -0.71 6.47 -6.65
C ILE A 62 0.59 5.98 -6.00
N ALA A 63 1.41 5.25 -6.76
CA ALA A 63 2.67 4.70 -6.28
C ALA A 63 3.86 5.64 -6.57
N VAL A 64 4.46 6.21 -5.52
CA VAL A 64 5.58 7.17 -5.62
C VAL A 64 6.63 6.92 -4.53
N GLY A 65 7.67 7.76 -4.41
CA GLY A 65 8.58 7.68 -3.27
C GLY A 65 7.89 8.11 -1.95
N THR A 66 8.32 7.58 -0.82
CA THR A 66 7.75 7.85 0.53
C THR A 66 7.50 9.34 0.79
N GLY A 67 8.50 10.21 0.55
CA GLY A 67 8.35 11.64 0.79
C GLY A 67 7.27 12.28 -0.08
N LYS A 68 7.13 11.81 -1.34
CA LYS A 68 6.09 12.30 -2.23
C LYS A 68 4.70 11.78 -1.83
N ALA A 69 4.60 10.52 -1.37
CA ALA A 69 3.35 9.96 -0.89
C ALA A 69 2.82 10.72 0.34
N LEU A 70 3.69 11.02 1.30
CA LEU A 70 3.34 11.85 2.45
C LEU A 70 2.96 13.28 2.03
N ALA A 71 3.70 13.90 1.10
CA ALA A 71 3.36 15.23 0.60
C ALA A 71 1.99 15.28 -0.11
N LEU A 72 1.60 14.21 -0.83
CA LEU A 72 0.24 14.11 -1.41
C LEU A 72 -0.83 14.08 -0.30
N GLY A 73 -0.59 13.36 0.79
CA GLY A 73 -1.48 13.34 1.95
C GLY A 73 -1.57 14.70 2.66
N GLU A 74 -0.42 15.35 2.86
CA GLU A 74 -0.33 16.69 3.46
C GLU A 74 -1.12 17.74 2.65
N ASN A 75 -1.07 17.66 1.33
CA ASN A 75 -1.79 18.56 0.43
C ASN A 75 -3.30 18.25 0.31
N GLY A 76 -3.77 17.12 0.86
CA GLY A 76 -5.14 16.64 0.66
C GLY A 76 -5.43 16.10 -0.74
N ASP A 77 -4.39 15.71 -1.49
CA ASP A 77 -4.53 15.12 -2.83
C ASP A 77 -5.08 13.68 -2.78
N VAL A 78 -4.92 13.01 -1.62
CA VAL A 78 -5.34 11.62 -1.37
C VAL A 78 -6.06 11.48 -0.02
N ASP A 79 -6.85 10.42 0.11
CA ASP A 79 -7.64 10.12 1.31
C ASP A 79 -6.87 9.27 2.32
N VAL A 80 -5.99 8.40 1.83
CA VAL A 80 -5.20 7.47 2.66
C VAL A 80 -3.75 7.44 2.17
N VAL A 81 -2.81 7.32 3.11
CA VAL A 81 -1.40 7.12 2.83
C VAL A 81 -0.96 5.78 3.43
N LEU A 82 -0.28 4.95 2.63
CA LEU A 82 0.32 3.69 3.04
C LEU A 82 1.82 3.71 2.74
N VAL A 83 2.64 3.92 3.76
CA VAL A 83 4.10 3.97 3.65
C VAL A 83 4.77 3.09 4.70
N HIS A 84 6.10 2.97 4.63
CA HIS A 84 6.92 2.13 5.53
C HIS A 84 8.12 2.90 6.08
N ALA A 85 7.90 4.14 6.53
CA ALA A 85 8.95 5.02 7.03
C ALA A 85 8.56 5.65 8.37
N ARG A 86 8.71 4.86 9.44
CA ARG A 86 8.17 5.17 10.77
C ARG A 86 8.46 6.58 11.28
N ALA A 87 9.71 7.02 11.23
CA ALA A 87 10.08 8.36 11.70
C ALA A 87 9.38 9.49 10.91
N ALA A 88 9.18 9.30 9.60
CA ALA A 88 8.46 10.25 8.76
C ALA A 88 6.95 10.21 9.02
N GLU A 89 6.37 9.03 9.25
CA GLU A 89 4.97 8.88 9.64
C GLU A 89 4.66 9.54 10.99
N ASP A 90 5.51 9.32 11.99
CA ASP A 90 5.31 9.90 13.33
C ASP A 90 5.37 11.44 13.25
N LYS A 91 6.28 11.99 12.44
CA LYS A 91 6.34 13.42 12.15
C LYS A 91 5.06 13.91 11.46
N PHE A 92 4.62 13.23 10.41
CA PHE A 92 3.42 13.56 9.64
C PHE A 92 2.15 13.63 10.52
N ILE A 93 1.99 12.67 11.45
CA ILE A 93 0.91 12.68 12.43
C ILE A 93 1.10 13.81 13.46
N GLY A 94 2.32 14.00 13.97
CA GLY A 94 2.64 15.04 14.94
C GLY A 94 2.40 16.47 14.43
N GLU A 95 2.55 16.69 13.12
CA GLU A 95 2.26 17.96 12.44
C GLU A 95 0.77 18.11 12.06
N GLY A 96 -0.06 17.09 12.33
CA GLY A 96 -1.51 17.13 12.13
C GLY A 96 -1.97 16.84 10.70
N HIS A 97 -1.11 16.34 9.83
CA HIS A 97 -1.44 16.02 8.43
C HIS A 97 -2.19 14.69 8.26
N GLY A 98 -2.21 13.85 9.29
CA GLY A 98 -2.92 12.58 9.27
C GLY A 98 -3.52 12.21 10.61
N VAL A 99 -4.47 11.28 10.57
CA VAL A 99 -5.14 10.71 11.74
C VAL A 99 -5.16 9.18 11.63
N ASN A 100 -5.43 8.50 12.74
CA ASN A 100 -5.68 7.05 12.76
C ASN A 100 -4.55 6.21 12.14
N ARG A 101 -3.28 6.53 12.45
CA ARG A 101 -2.12 5.73 12.04
C ARG A 101 -2.25 4.29 12.55
N ARG A 102 -2.13 3.32 11.65
CA ARG A 102 -2.18 1.88 11.98
C ARG A 102 -1.04 1.14 11.32
N ASP A 103 -0.49 0.17 12.04
CA ASP A 103 0.44 -0.81 11.48
C ASP A 103 -0.37 -1.87 10.74
N VAL A 104 -0.07 -2.09 9.46
CA VAL A 104 -0.79 -3.03 8.58
C VAL A 104 0.10 -4.20 8.16
N MET A 105 1.39 -3.95 8.03
CA MET A 105 2.38 -4.92 7.56
C MET A 105 3.77 -4.54 8.06
N PHE A 106 4.67 -5.52 8.08
CA PHE A 106 6.10 -5.33 8.26
C PHE A 106 6.85 -6.15 7.22
N ASN A 107 8.09 -5.75 6.95
CA ASN A 107 9.00 -6.51 6.10
C ASN A 107 9.98 -7.29 6.97
N ASP A 108 10.29 -8.51 6.55
CA ASP A 108 11.40 -9.28 7.07
C ASP A 108 12.62 -9.11 6.17
N PHE A 109 13.78 -8.93 6.80
CA PHE A 109 15.07 -8.95 6.12
C PHE A 109 15.79 -10.24 6.47
N ILE A 110 16.31 -10.92 5.45
CA ILE A 110 17.04 -12.18 5.62
C ILE A 110 18.46 -12.01 5.09
N ILE A 111 19.43 -12.61 5.79
CA ILE A 111 20.78 -12.78 5.28
C ILE A 111 20.81 -14.07 4.48
N LEU A 112 21.18 -13.97 3.21
CA LEU A 112 21.36 -15.12 2.32
C LEU A 112 22.85 -15.36 2.11
N GLY A 113 23.24 -16.63 2.02
CA GLY A 113 24.62 -17.03 1.80
C GLY A 113 24.75 -18.44 1.21
N PRO A 114 25.99 -18.87 0.92
CA PRO A 114 26.28 -20.20 0.39
C PRO A 114 25.80 -21.34 1.29
N LEU A 115 25.46 -22.49 0.69
CA LEU A 115 24.99 -23.69 1.42
C LEU A 115 26.00 -24.21 2.46
N ASN A 116 27.29 -24.03 2.21
CA ASN A 116 28.36 -24.46 3.12
C ASN A 116 28.60 -23.49 4.29
N ASP A 117 27.89 -22.36 4.34
CA ASP A 117 27.90 -21.40 5.47
C ASP A 117 29.31 -21.14 6.04
N PRO A 118 30.24 -20.56 5.25
CA PRO A 118 31.64 -20.40 5.67
C PRO A 118 31.82 -19.46 6.88
N ALA A 119 30.81 -18.65 7.20
CA ALA A 119 30.80 -17.77 8.38
C ALA A 119 30.07 -18.39 9.59
N GLU A 120 29.55 -19.61 9.45
CA GLU A 120 28.82 -20.34 10.49
C GLU A 120 27.68 -19.54 11.15
N ILE A 121 26.93 -18.78 10.34
CA ILE A 121 25.86 -17.88 10.82
C ILE A 121 24.47 -18.49 10.77
N LYS A 122 24.27 -19.65 10.12
CA LYS A 122 22.93 -20.24 9.93
C LYS A 122 22.20 -20.56 11.25
N ARG A 123 22.95 -20.80 12.33
CA ARG A 123 22.41 -21.06 13.67
C ARG A 123 22.38 -19.83 14.58
N GLU A 124 22.81 -18.68 14.06
CA GLU A 124 22.84 -17.43 14.82
C GLU A 124 21.45 -16.79 14.81
N SER A 125 20.88 -16.57 15.99
CA SER A 125 19.58 -15.92 16.15
C SER A 125 19.70 -14.40 16.29
N ASN A 126 20.90 -13.89 16.55
CA ASN A 126 21.17 -12.46 16.65
C ASN A 126 21.85 -11.95 15.37
N VAL A 127 21.13 -11.15 14.58
CA VAL A 127 21.64 -10.59 13.31
C VAL A 127 22.94 -9.80 13.47
N THR A 128 23.13 -9.06 14.56
CA THR A 128 24.35 -8.28 14.80
C THR A 128 25.54 -9.21 15.09
N LEU A 129 25.32 -10.32 15.79
CA LEU A 129 26.36 -11.35 15.97
C LEU A 129 26.69 -12.06 14.66
N ALA A 130 25.68 -12.31 13.81
CA ALA A 130 25.89 -12.89 12.49
C ALA A 130 26.75 -11.98 11.61
N LEU A 131 26.41 -10.69 11.53
CA LEU A 131 27.20 -9.70 10.79
C LEU A 131 28.63 -9.57 11.35
N LYS A 132 28.78 -9.58 12.68
CA LYS A 132 30.10 -9.60 13.30
C LYS A 132 30.92 -10.83 12.90
N LYS A 133 30.34 -12.04 12.92
CA LYS A 133 31.02 -13.27 12.48
C LYS A 133 31.47 -13.19 11.02
N ILE A 134 30.63 -12.65 10.14
CA ILE A 134 30.97 -12.40 8.72
C ILE A 134 32.20 -11.49 8.62
N ALA A 135 32.25 -10.41 9.40
CA ALA A 135 33.39 -9.51 9.44
C ALA A 135 34.64 -10.17 10.03
N ASP A 136 34.51 -10.88 11.15
CA ASP A 136 35.62 -11.52 11.87
C ASP A 136 36.31 -12.60 11.02
N CYS A 137 35.55 -13.35 10.20
CA CYS A 137 36.11 -14.35 9.29
C CYS A 137 36.49 -13.80 7.90
N ASN A 138 36.36 -12.48 7.68
CA ASN A 138 36.56 -11.82 6.39
C ASN A 138 35.77 -12.49 5.24
N ALA A 139 34.56 -12.97 5.52
CA ALA A 139 33.67 -13.49 4.48
C ALA A 139 33.16 -12.35 3.59
N TYR A 140 32.93 -12.64 2.31
CA TYR A 140 32.36 -11.68 1.39
C TYR A 140 30.94 -11.29 1.82
N PHE A 141 30.69 -9.99 1.93
CA PHE A 141 29.38 -9.42 2.15
C PHE A 141 29.07 -8.42 1.03
N VAL A 142 27.94 -8.58 0.34
CA VAL A 142 27.55 -7.71 -0.77
C VAL A 142 26.48 -6.73 -0.29
N SER A 143 26.89 -5.48 -0.13
CA SER A 143 25.96 -4.38 0.14
C SER A 143 25.22 -3.97 -1.13
N ARG A 144 23.99 -3.47 -0.98
CA ARG A 144 23.27 -2.80 -2.08
C ARG A 144 23.96 -1.53 -2.55
N GLY A 145 24.60 -0.78 -1.63
CA GLY A 145 25.41 0.40 -1.97
C GLY A 145 24.68 1.54 -2.70
N ASP A 146 23.34 1.61 -2.62
CA ASP A 146 22.50 2.45 -3.49
C ASP A 146 21.58 3.43 -2.74
N ASP A 147 21.82 3.64 -1.45
CA ASP A 147 21.01 4.45 -0.52
C ASP A 147 19.51 4.10 -0.44
N SER A 148 19.14 2.91 -0.90
CA SER A 148 17.80 2.35 -0.72
C SER A 148 17.46 2.07 0.75
N GLY A 149 16.18 1.80 1.03
CA GLY A 149 15.73 1.38 2.37
C GLY A 149 16.48 0.14 2.88
N THR A 150 16.78 -0.83 2.01
CA THR A 150 17.58 -2.01 2.34
C THR A 150 19.01 -1.63 2.71
N HIS A 151 19.67 -0.77 1.94
CA HIS A 151 21.03 -0.29 2.25
C HIS A 151 21.08 0.48 3.57
N LYS A 152 20.07 1.32 3.85
CA LYS A 152 19.97 2.05 5.13
C LYS A 152 19.72 1.09 6.30
N LYS A 153 18.87 0.08 6.13
CA LYS A 153 18.62 -0.94 7.15
C LYS A 153 19.89 -1.74 7.44
N GLU A 154 20.60 -2.18 6.41
CA GLU A 154 21.90 -2.84 6.52
C GLU A 154 22.89 -1.99 7.33
N LYS A 155 23.09 -0.72 6.94
CA LYS A 155 23.98 0.21 7.66
C LYS A 155 23.61 0.42 9.13
N SER A 156 22.33 0.28 9.49
CA SER A 156 21.89 0.41 10.88
C SER A 156 22.16 -0.84 11.74
N LEU A 157 22.52 -1.97 11.12
CA LEU A 157 22.82 -3.23 11.81
C LEU A 157 24.33 -3.44 12.03
N TRP A 158 25.17 -2.75 11.25
CA TRP A 158 26.62 -2.64 11.44
C TRP A 158 26.96 -1.62 12.52
#